data_AF-A0AAU0NTY5-F1
#
_entry.id   AF-A0AAU0NTY5-F1
#
_cell.length_a   1.000
_cell.length_b   1.000
_cell.length_c   1.000
_cell.angle_alpha   90.00
_cell.angle_beta   90.00
_cell.angle_gamma   90.00
#
_symmetry.space_group_name_H-M   'P 1'
#
loop_
_entity.id
_entity.type
_entity.pdbx_description
1 polymer ?
#
loop_
_entity_poly.entity_id
_entity_poly.type
_entity_poly.pdbx_seq_one_letter_code
_entity_poly.pdbx_strand_id
1 'polypeptide(L)'
;MKRRFTDLQVYSYCKERWAFYEKLDGGYYPSKHDSVVLEEAAKKFEITPQKADQIYSKVSAAKTSKECKNINKEQMDELLKGIVTKNKETPWRQGLA
;
A
#
# COMPACT_ATOMS: atom_id res chain seq x y z
N MET A 1 -21.55 -19.24 5.50
CA MET A 1 -20.92 -18.81 4.22
C MET A 1 -19.43 -19.12 4.25
N LYS A 2 -18.92 -19.94 3.33
CA LYS A 2 -17.46 -20.10 3.13
C LYS A 2 -16.93 -18.79 2.53
N ARG A 3 -15.90 -18.20 3.13
CA ARG A 3 -15.17 -17.08 2.50
C ARG A 3 -14.58 -17.59 1.18
N ARG A 4 -14.88 -16.92 0.06
CA ARG A 4 -14.34 -17.25 -1.28
C ARG A 4 -12.89 -16.76 -1.47
N PHE A 5 -12.34 -16.04 -0.50
CA PHE A 5 -11.01 -15.45 -0.55
C PHE A 5 -10.40 -15.36 0.85
N THR A 6 -9.09 -15.21 0.90
CA THR A 6 -8.29 -14.99 2.12
C THR A 6 -7.88 -13.53 2.26
N ASP A 7 -7.61 -13.10 3.49
CA ASP A 7 -7.08 -11.75 3.77
C ASP A 7 -5.78 -11.48 2.98
N LEU A 8 -4.94 -12.52 2.78
CA LEU A 8 -3.70 -12.44 1.99
C LEU A 8 -3.96 -12.19 0.50
N GLN A 9 -5.03 -12.75 -0.07
CA GLN A 9 -5.36 -12.53 -1.49
C GLN A 9 -5.79 -11.09 -1.75
N VAL A 10 -6.57 -10.50 -0.85
CA VAL A 10 -6.94 -9.08 -0.94
C VAL A 10 -5.69 -8.21 -0.82
N TYR A 11 -4.84 -8.49 0.18
CA TYR A 11 -3.58 -7.77 0.36
C TYR A 11 -2.68 -7.81 -0.88
N SER A 12 -2.44 -8.99 -1.44
CA SER A 12 -1.57 -9.16 -2.61
C SER A 12 -2.14 -8.45 -3.83
N TYR A 13 -3.45 -8.54 -4.04
CA TYR A 13 -4.10 -7.85 -5.15
C TYR A 13 -3.93 -6.33 -5.04
N CYS A 14 -4.16 -5.74 -3.86
CA CYS A 14 -3.95 -4.30 -3.69
C CYS A 14 -2.49 -3.91 -3.99
N LYS A 15 -1.50 -4.68 -3.51
CA LYS A 15 -0.07 -4.43 -3.79
C LYS A 15 0.24 -4.47 -5.28
N GLU A 16 -0.30 -5.44 -6.02
CA GLU A 16 -0.13 -5.54 -7.47
C GLU A 16 -0.73 -4.34 -8.21
N ARG A 17 -1.91 -3.87 -7.77
CA ARG A 17 -2.58 -2.72 -8.39
C ARG A 17 -1.89 -1.39 -8.09
N TRP A 18 -1.43 -1.15 -6.87
CA TRP A 18 -0.57 0.01 -6.59
C TRP A 18 0.71 -0.01 -7.42
N ALA A 19 1.38 -1.17 -7.52
CA ALA A 19 2.60 -1.29 -8.34
C ALA A 19 2.32 -1.03 -9.84
N PHE A 20 1.16 -1.46 -10.34
CA PHE A 20 0.72 -1.16 -11.70
C PHE A 20 0.57 0.35 -11.92
N TYR A 21 -0.16 1.05 -11.04
CA TYR A 21 -0.37 2.49 -11.16
C TYR A 21 0.90 3.31 -10.93
N GLU A 22 1.75 2.91 -9.99
CA GLU A 22 3.07 3.51 -9.77
C GLU A 22 3.93 3.43 -11.03
N LYS A 23 3.95 2.27 -11.71
CA LYS A 23 4.67 2.11 -12.97
C LYS A 23 4.06 2.94 -14.10
N LEU A 24 2.73 3.00 -14.17
CA LEU A 24 2.01 3.76 -15.20
C LEU A 24 2.28 5.26 -15.09
N ASP A 25 2.34 5.79 -13.87
CA ASP A 25 2.45 7.22 -13.59
C ASP A 25 3.87 7.68 -13.24
N GLY A 26 4.86 6.77 -13.26
CA GLY A 26 6.26 7.09 -12.92
C GLY A 26 6.49 7.41 -11.44
N GLY A 27 5.56 7.00 -10.56
CA GLY A 27 5.63 7.15 -9.12
C GLY A 27 4.27 6.96 -8.45
N TYR A 28 4.28 6.84 -7.12
CA TYR A 28 3.08 6.63 -6.33
C TYR A 28 2.40 7.96 -5.99
N TYR A 29 1.10 8.07 -6.30
CA TYR A 29 0.25 9.23 -6.06
C TYR A 29 -0.98 8.80 -5.23
N PRO A 30 -0.92 8.89 -3.89
CA PRO A 30 -2.03 8.48 -3.02
C PRO A 30 -3.40 8.99 -3.46
N SER A 31 -3.52 10.29 -3.78
CA SER A 31 -4.80 10.90 -4.20
C SER A 31 -5.39 10.30 -5.48
N LYS A 32 -4.54 9.74 -6.34
CA LYS A 32 -4.92 9.15 -7.63
C LYS A 32 -5.09 7.63 -7.55
N HIS A 33 -4.32 6.98 -6.67
CA HIS A 33 -4.17 5.52 -6.68
C HIS A 33 -5.03 4.83 -5.63
N ASP A 34 -5.12 5.39 -4.42
CA ASP A 34 -5.63 4.63 -3.27
C ASP A 34 -7.11 4.28 -3.40
N SER A 35 -7.96 5.26 -3.73
CA SER A 35 -9.39 5.02 -3.94
C SER A 35 -9.64 4.01 -5.07
N VAL A 36 -8.94 4.16 -6.19
CA VAL A 36 -9.06 3.28 -7.36
C VAL A 36 -8.68 1.85 -7.02
N VAL A 37 -7.54 1.64 -6.34
CA VAL A 37 -7.08 0.29 -5.94
C VAL A 37 -8.08 -0.36 -4.98
N LEU A 38 -8.61 0.39 -4.01
CA LEU A 38 -9.58 -0.13 -3.05
C LEU A 38 -10.93 -0.46 -3.71
N GLU A 39 -11.38 0.34 -4.68
CA GLU A 39 -12.59 0.06 -5.46
C GLU A 39 -12.43 -1.18 -6.36
N GLU A 40 -11.28 -1.36 -7.00
CA GLU A 40 -11.00 -2.55 -7.81
C GLU A 40 -10.93 -3.81 -6.95
N ALA A 41 -10.31 -3.73 -5.77
CA ALA A 41 -10.27 -4.84 -4.82
C ALA A 41 -11.68 -5.18 -4.31
N ALA A 42 -12.46 -4.16 -3.94
CA ALA A 42 -13.84 -4.30 -3.53
C ALA A 42 -14.68 -5.04 -4.58
N LYS A 43 -14.57 -4.62 -5.85
CA LYS A 43 -15.25 -5.26 -6.98
C LYS A 43 -14.81 -6.70 -7.19
N LYS A 44 -13.50 -6.99 -7.13
CA LYS A 44 -12.96 -8.33 -7.38
C LYS A 44 -13.38 -9.34 -6.31
N PHE A 45 -13.45 -8.92 -5.06
CA PHE A 45 -13.71 -9.80 -3.91
C PHE A 45 -15.14 -9.71 -3.37
N GLU A 46 -16.02 -8.96 -4.04
CA GLU A 46 -17.41 -8.77 -3.64
C GLU A 46 -17.53 -8.22 -2.20
N ILE A 47 -16.69 -7.24 -1.85
CA ILE A 47 -16.67 -6.54 -0.55
C ILE A 47 -16.77 -5.03 -0.74
N THR A 48 -16.86 -4.25 0.35
CA THR A 48 -16.80 -2.79 0.27
C THR A 48 -15.35 -2.28 0.22
N PRO A 49 -15.09 -1.09 -0.34
CA PRO A 49 -13.77 -0.47 -0.31
C PRO A 49 -13.21 -0.32 1.10
N GLN A 50 -14.06 0.07 2.07
CA GLN A 50 -13.68 0.15 3.48
C GLN A 50 -13.25 -1.22 4.03
N LYS A 51 -13.89 -2.31 3.57
CA LYS A 51 -13.51 -3.65 3.99
C LYS A 51 -12.18 -4.09 3.36
N ALA A 52 -11.94 -3.73 2.11
CA ALA A 52 -10.65 -3.97 1.44
C ALA A 52 -9.51 -3.24 2.16
N ASP A 53 -9.72 -1.97 2.54
CA ASP A 53 -8.77 -1.18 3.32
C ASP A 53 -8.49 -1.80 4.69
N GLN A 54 -9.53 -2.18 5.44
CA GLN A 54 -9.36 -2.85 6.74
C GLN A 54 -8.54 -4.15 6.62
N ILE A 55 -8.79 -4.96 5.59
CA ILE A 55 -8.04 -6.20 5.35
C ILE A 55 -6.59 -5.88 5.01
N TYR A 56 -6.35 -4.93 4.11
CA TYR A 56 -5.01 -4.51 3.74
C TYR A 56 -4.23 -4.00 4.95
N SER A 57 -4.81 -3.05 5.69
CA SER A 57 -4.22 -2.46 6.89
C SER A 57 -3.90 -3.50 7.95
N LYS A 58 -4.78 -4.48 8.19
CA LYS A 58 -4.54 -5.58 9.13
C LYS A 58 -3.35 -6.45 8.72
N VAL A 59 -3.28 -6.86 7.45
CA VAL A 59 -2.18 -7.71 6.95
C VAL A 59 -0.88 -6.92 6.91
N SER A 60 -0.92 -5.64 6.51
CA SER A 60 0.22 -4.73 6.48
C SER A 60 0.79 -4.56 7.89
N ALA A 61 -0.03 -4.22 8.88
CA ALA A 61 0.41 -4.09 10.27
C ALA A 61 1.08 -5.37 10.79
N ALA A 62 0.49 -6.55 10.54
CA ALA A 62 1.09 -7.82 10.96
C ALA A 62 2.44 -8.12 10.29
N LYS A 63 2.65 -7.68 9.05
CA LYS A 63 3.94 -7.82 8.33
C LYS A 63 4.96 -6.79 8.82
N THR A 64 4.56 -5.52 8.91
CA THR A 64 5.41 -4.43 9.41
C THR A 64 5.88 -4.71 10.84
N SER A 65 4.99 -5.17 11.73
CA SER A 65 5.40 -5.55 13.09
C SER A 65 6.40 -6.71 13.14
N LYS A 66 6.51 -7.55 12.10
CA LYS A 66 7.56 -8.57 12.01
C LYS A 66 8.87 -7.99 11.49
N GLU A 67 8.79 -7.14 10.47
CA GLU A 67 9.96 -6.47 9.86
C GLU A 67 10.63 -5.51 10.85
N CYS A 68 9.85 -4.79 11.65
CA CYS A 68 10.35 -3.83 12.64
C CYS A 68 10.86 -4.45 13.95
N LYS A 69 10.89 -5.79 14.12
CA LYS A 69 11.36 -6.38 15.38
C LYS A 69 12.87 -6.27 15.59
N ASN A 70 13.65 -6.25 14.51
CA ASN A 70 15.11 -6.30 14.55
C ASN A 70 15.77 -5.15 13.77
N ILE A 71 15.04 -4.04 13.60
CA ILE A 71 15.52 -2.88 12.85
C ILE A 71 16.32 -1.95 13.75
N ASN A 72 17.53 -1.57 13.31
CA ASN A 72 18.33 -0.55 13.97
C ASN A 72 17.93 0.87 13.50
N LYS A 73 18.48 1.90 14.14
CA LYS A 73 18.13 3.30 13.83
C LYS A 73 18.47 3.70 12.38
N GLU A 74 19.62 3.26 11.85
CA GLU A 74 20.04 3.59 10.49
C GLU A 74 19.11 2.97 9.44
N GLN A 75 18.76 1.70 9.63
CA GLN A 75 17.79 0.99 8.78
C GLN A 75 16.40 1.64 8.84
N MET A 76 15.99 2.14 10.00
CA MET A 76 14.74 2.88 10.15
C MET A 76 14.78 4.18 9.35
N ASP A 77 15.87 4.94 9.43
CA ASP A 77 16.04 6.19 8.69
C ASP A 77 16.03 5.96 7.17
N GLU A 78 16.64 4.87 6.69
CA GLU A 78 16.59 4.49 5.26
C GLU A 78 15.17 4.14 4.80
N LEU A 79 14.41 3.37 5.59
CA LEU A 79 13.01 3.06 5.28
C LEU A 79 12.15 4.31 5.21
N LEU A 80 12.28 5.21 6.19
CA LEU A 80 11.55 6.46 6.24
C LEU A 80 11.90 7.37 5.05
N LYS A 81 13.19 7.50 4.71
CA LYS A 81 13.63 8.20 3.49
C LYS A 81 12.99 7.60 2.24
N GLY A 82 12.95 6.27 2.13
CA GLY A 82 12.32 5.57 1.02
C GLY A 82 10.82 5.86 0.90
N ILE A 83 10.09 5.85 2.02
CA ILE A 83 8.65 6.14 2.05
C ILE A 83 8.38 7.59 1.60
N VAL A 84 9.10 8.55 2.17
CA VAL A 84 8.90 9.97 1.88
C VAL A 84 9.26 10.30 0.43
N THR A 85 10.34 9.74 -0.10
CA THR A 85 10.79 10.00 -1.48
C THR A 85 9.97 9.28 -2.53
N LYS A 86 9.36 8.13 -2.25
CA LYS A 86 8.54 7.40 -3.24
C LYS A 86 7.19 8.05 -3.47
N ASN A 87 6.59 8.65 -2.44
CA ASN A 87 5.35 9.40 -2.55
C ASN A 87 5.60 10.72 -3.31
N LYS A 88 5.00 10.84 -4.50
CA LYS A 88 5.14 11.99 -5.40
C LYS A 88 4.38 13.23 -4.93
N GLU A 89 3.48 13.08 -3.97
CA GLU A 89 2.67 14.17 -3.42
C GLU A 89 3.32 14.80 -2.17
N THR A 90 4.46 14.28 -1.71
CA THR A 90 5.17 14.93 -0.60
C THR A 90 5.88 16.20 -1.08
N PRO A 91 5.96 17.24 -0.23
CA PRO A 91 6.71 18.46 -0.54
C PRO A 91 8.19 18.20 -0.89
N TRP A 92 8.75 17.11 -0.35
CA TRP A 92 10.14 16.69 -0.55
C TRP A 92 10.44 16.19 -1.98
N ARG A 93 9.41 15.87 -2.79
CA ARG A 93 9.53 15.64 -4.24
C ARG A 93 9.26 16.88 -5.08
N GLN A 94 8.54 17.86 -4.54
CA GLN A 94 8.25 19.14 -5.22
C GLN A 94 9.42 20.13 -5.20
N GLY A 95 10.46 19.86 -4.39
CA GLY A 95 11.65 20.70 -4.26
C GLY A 95 12.95 20.15 -4.89
N LEU A 96 12.88 19.12 -5.74
CA LEU A 96 14.04 18.59 -6.48
C LEU A 96 13.87 18.75 -8.00
N ALA A 97 13.32 19.89 -8.42
CA ALA A 97 13.36 20.37 -9.79
C ALA A 97 14.48 21.40 -9.96
#